data_AF-A0AAV8YTB9-F1
#
_entry.id   AF-A0AAV8YTB9-F1
#
_cell.length_a   1.000
_cell.length_b   1.000
_cell.length_c   1.000
_cell.angle_alpha   90.00
_cell.angle_beta   90.00
_cell.angle_gamma   90.00
#
_symmetry.space_group_name_H-M   'P 1'
#
loop_
_entity.id
_entity.type
_entity.pdbx_description
1 polymer ?
#
loop_
_entity_poly.entity_id
_entity_poly.type
_entity_poly.pdbx_seq_one_letter_code
_entity_poly.pdbx_strand_id
1 'polypeptide(L)'
;MSLEKSISMEAGLQSIVVEGEKPKEIKNMSICTKIKIVMTNITLPLEVNVIAEALPPALTGGWFAMFMGIFTYISSVTSEETRTVRIGAVNMLLNVGICVGISMSGILYETIGFYGVYSLSLVMYFSGLTYGICFVKDINEIEMEKGIQKETKEKKNFLLDFFDIKHVIQTLKVAFKTGEHNRRTRVSVIMILVMVVIGPMHGEMNVAYYFVRYKFGWSSIDYSLFSTFQFVAHTVGTLFSLAFFTKFLKVDDTVLGMLSSGSKIIGALFYAFAPTPYFYYAGAIAEMLNGTSFIAMRSIVSKLVPSNELGQINSLFGVAEAIIPLVYGPLYSKIYAKTIETFPGAFFLVGGVLTAPAIIIFIWLYFEHQKDKKEEK
;
A
#
# COMPACT_ATOMS: atom_id res chain seq x y z
N MET A 1 15.93 15.42 -16.02
CA MET A 1 17.11 14.54 -16.02
C MET A 1 17.07 13.35 -15.06
N SER A 2 16.67 13.46 -13.78
CA SER A 2 16.48 12.28 -12.88
C SER A 2 15.10 11.62 -13.00
N LEU A 3 14.04 12.38 -13.30
CA LEU A 3 12.70 11.84 -13.63
C LEU A 3 12.68 11.17 -15.02
N GLU A 4 13.45 11.68 -15.98
CA GLU A 4 13.62 11.06 -17.30
C GLU A 4 14.26 9.68 -17.20
N LYS A 5 15.22 9.47 -16.27
CA LYS A 5 15.91 8.18 -16.14
C LYS A 5 15.09 7.10 -15.42
N SER A 6 14.16 7.48 -14.53
CA SER A 6 13.23 6.53 -13.89
C SER A 6 12.11 6.11 -14.83
N ILE A 7 11.54 7.06 -15.59
CA ILE A 7 10.56 6.78 -16.67
C ILE A 7 11.23 5.97 -17.79
N SER A 8 12.50 6.26 -18.10
CA SER A 8 13.30 5.51 -19.07
C SER A 8 13.65 4.09 -18.63
N MET A 9 13.37 3.67 -17.38
CA MET A 9 13.67 2.31 -16.91
C MET A 9 12.45 1.38 -16.97
N GLU A 10 11.24 1.89 -16.69
CA GLU A 10 9.98 1.19 -17.04
C GLU A 10 9.79 1.12 -18.56
N ALA A 11 10.08 2.22 -19.27
CA ALA A 11 10.20 2.21 -20.74
C ALA A 11 11.41 1.40 -21.22
N GLY A 12 12.47 1.29 -20.41
CA GLY A 12 13.69 0.52 -20.68
C GLY A 12 13.41 -0.99 -20.70
N LEU A 13 12.60 -1.47 -19.76
CA LEU A 13 12.07 -2.83 -19.72
C LEU A 13 11.14 -3.14 -20.91
N GLN A 14 10.39 -2.15 -21.42
CA GLN A 14 9.63 -2.29 -22.67
C GLN A 14 10.54 -2.22 -23.92
N SER A 15 11.65 -1.47 -23.89
CA SER A 15 12.56 -1.32 -25.03
C SER A 15 13.45 -2.55 -25.29
N ILE A 16 13.76 -3.33 -24.24
CA ILE A 16 14.49 -4.60 -24.39
C ILE A 16 13.63 -5.67 -25.09
N VAL A 17 12.31 -5.46 -25.18
CA VAL A 17 11.36 -6.37 -25.87
C VAL A 17 11.31 -6.12 -27.39
N VAL A 18 12.00 -5.10 -27.92
CA VAL A 18 11.87 -4.69 -29.34
C VAL A 18 12.97 -5.24 -30.26
N GLU A 19 14.06 -5.81 -29.75
CA GLU A 19 15.09 -6.43 -30.59
C GLU A 19 14.80 -7.91 -30.87
N GLY A 20 13.80 -8.16 -31.72
CA GLY A 20 13.46 -9.49 -32.21
C GLY A 20 12.81 -9.44 -33.58
N GLU A 21 13.64 -9.63 -34.61
CA GLU A 21 13.30 -9.91 -36.02
C GLU A 21 12.87 -8.73 -36.93
N LYS A 22 13.75 -8.41 -37.90
CA LYS A 22 13.39 -7.75 -39.16
C LYS A 22 12.81 -8.78 -40.14
N PRO A 23 11.59 -8.61 -40.70
CA PRO A 23 11.14 -9.42 -41.82
C PRO A 23 11.40 -8.73 -43.16
N LYS A 24 11.97 -9.50 -44.08
CA LYS A 24 12.16 -9.19 -45.50
C LYS A 24 10.82 -9.17 -46.26
N GLU A 25 10.83 -8.33 -47.31
CA GLU A 25 9.96 -8.30 -48.50
C GLU A 25 8.43 -8.25 -48.33
N ILE A 26 7.91 -7.06 -48.62
CA ILE A 26 6.51 -6.68 -48.68
C ILE A 26 6.05 -6.87 -50.13
N LYS A 27 5.20 -7.87 -50.42
CA LYS A 27 4.31 -7.75 -51.59
C LYS A 27 3.00 -8.53 -51.57
N ASN A 28 2.80 -9.55 -50.73
CA ASN A 28 1.52 -10.26 -50.65
C ASN A 28 1.19 -10.74 -49.22
N MET A 29 0.62 -9.88 -48.37
CA MET A 29 0.09 -10.29 -47.05
C MET A 29 -1.37 -9.87 -46.84
N SER A 30 -2.12 -10.79 -46.22
CA SER A 30 -3.54 -10.71 -45.84
C SER A 30 -3.85 -9.48 -44.96
N ILE A 31 -5.12 -9.10 -44.86
CA ILE A 31 -5.59 -7.94 -44.06
C ILE A 31 -5.17 -8.07 -42.58
N CYS A 32 -5.13 -9.28 -42.00
CA CYS A 32 -4.59 -9.54 -40.66
C CYS A 32 -3.09 -9.19 -40.53
N THR A 33 -2.33 -9.43 -41.60
CA THR A 33 -1.03 -8.86 -41.96
C THR A 33 -0.83 -7.39 -41.63
N LYS A 34 -1.69 -6.60 -42.28
CA LYS A 34 -1.69 -5.14 -42.23
C LYS A 34 -2.21 -4.64 -40.89
N ILE A 35 -3.17 -5.33 -40.26
CA ILE A 35 -3.64 -5.00 -38.90
C ILE A 35 -2.53 -5.26 -37.87
N LYS A 36 -1.78 -6.36 -38.00
CA LYS A 36 -0.60 -6.61 -37.15
C LYS A 36 0.41 -5.47 -37.29
N ILE A 37 0.79 -5.10 -38.52
CA ILE A 37 1.74 -4.01 -38.80
C ILE A 37 1.22 -2.63 -38.38
N VAL A 38 -0.09 -2.37 -38.46
CA VAL A 38 -0.71 -1.12 -38.00
C VAL A 38 -0.71 -1.06 -36.47
N MET A 39 -0.97 -2.16 -35.76
CA MET A 39 -0.83 -2.21 -34.29
C MET A 39 0.62 -2.13 -33.84
N THR A 40 1.59 -2.76 -34.54
CA THR A 40 3.02 -2.58 -34.24
C THR A 40 3.53 -1.17 -34.53
N ASN A 41 2.82 -0.38 -35.37
CA ASN A 41 3.13 1.03 -35.65
C ASN A 41 2.39 2.02 -34.75
N ILE A 42 1.52 1.58 -33.83
CA ILE A 42 1.02 2.43 -32.74
C ILE A 42 2.05 2.38 -31.59
N THR A 43 3.28 2.79 -31.89
CA THR A 43 4.16 3.34 -30.86
C THR A 43 3.63 4.73 -30.53
N LEU A 44 2.53 4.80 -29.78
CA LEU A 44 2.18 6.03 -29.08
C LEU A 44 3.43 6.48 -28.30
N PRO A 45 3.72 7.79 -28.24
CA PRO A 45 4.80 8.28 -27.39
C PRO A 45 4.65 7.66 -26.00
N LEU A 46 5.77 7.23 -25.40
CA LEU A 46 5.78 6.59 -24.07
C LEU A 46 4.98 7.41 -23.05
N GLU A 47 5.02 8.73 -23.16
CA GLU A 47 4.24 9.70 -22.39
C GLU A 47 2.72 9.45 -22.48
N VAL A 48 2.20 9.20 -23.68
CA VAL A 48 0.76 8.98 -23.91
C VAL A 48 0.33 7.62 -23.35
N ASN A 49 1.17 6.58 -23.47
CA ASN A 49 0.88 5.29 -22.86
C ASN A 49 0.85 5.37 -21.33
N VAL A 50 1.82 6.06 -20.72
CA VAL A 50 1.86 6.27 -19.27
C VAL A 50 0.63 7.06 -18.79
N ILE A 51 0.22 8.10 -19.53
CA ILE A 51 -0.99 8.86 -19.18
C ILE A 51 -2.24 7.99 -19.35
N ALA A 52 -2.37 7.24 -20.44
CA ALA A 52 -3.51 6.36 -20.69
C ALA A 52 -3.66 5.26 -19.63
N GLU A 53 -2.55 4.75 -19.11
CA GLU A 53 -2.52 3.76 -18.03
C GLU A 53 -2.79 4.38 -16.66
N ALA A 54 -2.19 5.53 -16.35
CA ALA A 54 -2.29 6.15 -15.03
C ALA A 54 -3.59 6.91 -14.80
N LEU A 55 -4.18 7.51 -15.85
CA LEU A 55 -5.32 8.42 -15.73
C LEU A 55 -6.60 7.72 -15.22
N PRO A 56 -7.04 6.56 -15.76
CA PRO A 56 -8.26 5.92 -15.26
C PRO A 56 -8.17 5.48 -13.79
N PRO A 57 -7.10 4.82 -13.31
CA PRO A 57 -6.92 4.55 -11.88
C PRO A 57 -6.85 5.82 -11.03
N ALA A 58 -6.18 6.88 -11.51
CA ALA A 58 -6.10 8.15 -10.78
C ALA A 58 -7.48 8.82 -10.61
N LEU A 59 -8.32 8.82 -11.65
CA LEU A 59 -9.67 9.39 -11.60
C LEU A 59 -10.63 8.58 -10.75
N THR A 60 -10.45 7.25 -10.69
CA THR A 60 -11.30 6.34 -9.89
C THR A 60 -10.81 6.17 -8.44
N GLY A 61 -9.68 6.79 -8.08
CA GLY A 61 -9.07 6.70 -6.75
C GLY A 61 -8.18 5.46 -6.53
N GLY A 62 -8.10 4.57 -7.53
CA GLY A 62 -7.16 3.45 -7.58
C GLY A 62 -7.24 2.52 -6.37
N TRP A 63 -6.07 2.03 -5.95
CA TRP A 63 -5.99 1.08 -4.84
C TRP A 63 -6.42 1.69 -3.50
N PHE A 64 -6.19 2.99 -3.28
CA PHE A 64 -6.60 3.65 -2.04
C PHE A 64 -8.11 3.67 -1.85
N ALA A 65 -8.89 3.94 -2.92
CA ALA A 65 -10.34 3.89 -2.87
C ALA A 65 -10.85 2.45 -2.59
N MET A 66 -10.22 1.45 -3.21
CA MET A 66 -10.53 0.03 -2.97
C MET A 66 -10.30 -0.36 -1.50
N PHE A 67 -9.11 -0.07 -0.94
CA PHE A 67 -8.80 -0.36 0.46
C PHE A 67 -9.72 0.38 1.43
N MET A 68 -10.03 1.64 1.14
CA MET A 68 -10.96 2.43 1.95
C MET A 68 -12.37 1.79 1.98
N GLY A 69 -12.87 1.32 0.84
CA GLY A 69 -14.13 0.59 0.76
C GLY A 69 -14.10 -0.72 1.57
N ILE A 70 -13.06 -1.53 1.38
CA ILE A 70 -12.88 -2.81 2.08
C ILE A 70 -12.83 -2.61 3.60
N PHE A 71 -11.99 -1.70 4.09
CA PHE A 71 -11.84 -1.49 5.54
C PHE A 71 -13.10 -0.88 6.17
N THR A 72 -13.79 0.02 5.46
CA THR A 72 -15.07 0.57 5.93
C THR A 72 -16.12 -0.53 6.03
N TYR A 73 -16.21 -1.40 5.03
CA TYR A 73 -17.12 -2.55 5.04
C TYR A 73 -16.80 -3.53 6.18
N ILE A 74 -15.53 -3.92 6.34
CA ILE A 74 -15.14 -4.81 7.44
C ILE A 74 -15.49 -4.18 8.79
N SER A 75 -15.24 -2.88 8.95
CA SER A 75 -15.55 -2.20 10.21
C SER A 75 -17.04 -2.19 10.55
N SER A 76 -17.92 -2.12 9.54
CA SER A 76 -19.37 -2.10 9.74
C SER A 76 -19.96 -3.49 10.02
N VAL A 77 -19.35 -4.57 9.48
CA VAL A 77 -19.86 -5.96 9.66
C VAL A 77 -19.23 -6.72 10.82
N THR A 78 -18.24 -6.15 11.51
CA THR A 78 -17.47 -6.83 12.57
C THR A 78 -17.66 -6.21 13.94
N SER A 79 -17.57 -7.04 14.99
CA SER A 79 -17.52 -6.58 16.39
C SER A 79 -16.12 -6.06 16.75
N GLU A 80 -16.04 -5.16 17.73
CA GLU A 80 -14.77 -4.51 18.13
C GLU A 80 -13.68 -5.51 18.55
N GLU A 81 -14.05 -6.62 19.18
CA GLU A 81 -13.12 -7.67 19.64
C GLU A 81 -12.52 -8.48 18.47
N THR A 82 -13.28 -8.70 17.39
CA THR A 82 -12.84 -9.53 16.25
C THR A 82 -12.33 -8.71 15.05
N ARG A 83 -12.48 -7.38 15.10
CA ARG A 83 -12.15 -6.47 14.01
C ARG A 83 -10.67 -6.53 13.63
N THR A 84 -9.76 -6.52 14.60
CA THR A 84 -8.30 -6.59 14.36
C THR A 84 -7.92 -7.87 13.61
N VAL A 85 -8.49 -9.01 14.01
CA VAL A 85 -8.21 -10.32 13.38
C VAL A 85 -8.72 -10.36 11.95
N ARG A 86 -9.93 -9.84 11.69
CA ARG A 86 -10.52 -9.83 10.34
C ARG A 86 -9.81 -8.86 9.40
N ILE A 87 -9.45 -7.66 9.87
CA ILE A 87 -8.62 -6.71 9.11
C ILE A 87 -7.26 -7.36 8.77
N GLY A 88 -6.63 -8.02 9.76
CA GLY A 88 -5.40 -8.75 9.55
C GLY A 88 -5.53 -9.86 8.48
N ALA A 89 -6.58 -10.68 8.56
CA ALA A 89 -6.84 -11.75 7.60
C ALA A 89 -7.02 -11.22 6.16
N VAL A 90 -7.74 -10.12 5.98
CA VAL A 90 -7.91 -9.51 4.65
C VAL A 90 -6.59 -8.97 4.12
N ASN A 91 -5.80 -8.29 4.96
CA ASN A 91 -4.48 -7.80 4.54
C ASN A 91 -3.56 -8.96 4.14
N MET A 92 -3.63 -10.09 4.83
CA MET A 92 -2.87 -11.29 4.46
C MET A 92 -3.30 -11.89 3.13
N LEU A 93 -4.61 -12.03 2.89
CA LEU A 93 -5.12 -12.57 1.62
C LEU A 93 -4.70 -11.68 0.44
N LEU A 94 -4.72 -10.35 0.63
CA LEU A 94 -4.23 -9.41 -0.37
C LEU A 94 -2.73 -9.57 -0.62
N ASN A 95 -1.94 -9.67 0.44
CA ASN A 95 -0.49 -9.90 0.35
C ASN A 95 -0.15 -11.21 -0.38
N VAL A 96 -0.84 -12.31 -0.06
CA VAL A 96 -0.68 -13.59 -0.78
C VAL A 96 -1.09 -13.45 -2.24
N GLY A 97 -2.19 -12.76 -2.52
CA GLY A 97 -2.64 -12.49 -3.89
C GLY A 97 -1.60 -11.73 -4.72
N ILE A 98 -0.99 -10.69 -4.14
CA ILE A 98 0.10 -9.92 -4.77
C ILE A 98 1.31 -10.83 -5.04
N CYS A 99 1.74 -11.63 -4.06
CA CYS A 99 2.85 -12.58 -4.23
C CYS A 99 2.61 -13.55 -5.38
N VAL A 100 1.44 -14.18 -5.42
CA VAL A 100 1.06 -15.14 -6.46
C VAL A 100 1.01 -14.44 -7.82
N GLY A 101 0.42 -13.24 -7.89
CA GLY A 101 0.36 -12.44 -9.11
C GLY A 101 1.74 -12.12 -9.67
N ILE A 102 2.66 -11.63 -8.83
CA ILE A 102 4.04 -11.32 -9.24
C ILE A 102 4.80 -12.59 -9.64
N SER A 103 4.64 -13.68 -8.89
CA SER A 103 5.38 -14.93 -9.16
C SER A 103 4.92 -15.60 -10.46
N MET A 104 3.63 -15.50 -10.79
CA MET A 104 3.08 -16.07 -12.03
C MET A 104 3.21 -15.15 -13.24
N SER A 105 3.43 -13.85 -13.06
CA SER A 105 3.37 -12.87 -14.16
C SER A 105 4.38 -13.16 -15.27
N GLY A 106 5.62 -13.54 -14.92
CA GLY A 106 6.66 -13.88 -15.90
C GLY A 106 6.33 -15.13 -16.72
N ILE A 107 5.85 -16.19 -16.05
CA ILE A 107 5.47 -17.45 -16.71
C ILE A 107 4.24 -17.24 -17.61
N LEU A 108 3.25 -16.49 -17.13
CA LEU A 108 2.07 -16.12 -17.92
C LEU A 108 2.49 -15.29 -19.14
N TYR A 109 3.43 -14.36 -18.98
CA TYR A 109 3.91 -13.56 -20.09
C TYR A 109 4.59 -14.41 -21.18
N GLU A 110 5.45 -15.36 -20.80
CA GLU A 110 6.11 -16.26 -21.77
C GLU A 110 5.15 -17.24 -22.45
N THR A 111 4.13 -17.73 -21.73
CA THR A 111 3.24 -18.79 -22.23
C THR A 111 2.07 -18.28 -23.07
N ILE A 112 1.39 -17.21 -22.63
CA ILE A 112 0.19 -16.68 -23.28
C ILE A 112 0.42 -15.31 -23.95
N GLY A 113 1.63 -14.76 -23.82
CA GLY A 113 2.02 -13.48 -24.42
C GLY A 113 1.35 -12.27 -23.76
N PHE A 114 1.80 -11.07 -24.14
CA PHE A 114 1.31 -9.79 -23.61
C PHE A 114 -0.23 -9.71 -23.59
N TYR A 115 -0.89 -9.90 -24.74
CA TYR A 115 -2.35 -9.77 -24.83
C TYR A 115 -3.10 -10.81 -23.98
N GLY A 116 -2.57 -12.04 -23.85
CA GLY A 116 -3.17 -13.07 -23.02
C GLY A 116 -3.22 -12.69 -21.54
N VAL A 117 -2.13 -12.11 -21.02
CA VAL A 117 -2.05 -11.66 -19.62
C VAL A 117 -3.06 -10.56 -19.33
N TYR A 118 -3.19 -9.57 -20.21
CA TYR A 118 -4.17 -8.50 -20.04
C TYR A 118 -5.62 -9.00 -20.17
N SER A 119 -5.90 -9.92 -21.09
CA SER A 119 -7.22 -10.56 -21.18
C SER A 119 -7.57 -11.37 -19.93
N LEU A 120 -6.63 -12.13 -19.38
CA LEU A 120 -6.84 -12.87 -18.13
C LEU A 120 -7.12 -11.93 -16.96
N SER A 121 -6.34 -10.85 -16.85
CA SER A 121 -6.53 -9.81 -15.82
C SER A 121 -7.92 -9.17 -15.93
N LEU A 122 -8.38 -8.89 -17.15
CA LEU A 122 -9.71 -8.34 -17.42
C LEU A 122 -10.81 -9.29 -16.92
N VAL A 123 -10.70 -10.59 -17.21
CA VAL A 123 -11.66 -11.61 -16.73
C VAL A 123 -11.68 -11.67 -15.21
N MET A 124 -10.52 -11.63 -14.55
CA MET A 124 -10.44 -11.58 -13.09
C MET A 124 -11.15 -10.35 -12.50
N TYR A 125 -10.90 -9.16 -13.06
CA TYR A 125 -11.58 -7.93 -12.62
C TYR A 125 -13.10 -8.01 -12.82
N PHE A 126 -13.57 -8.50 -13.97
CA PHE A 126 -15.01 -8.70 -14.20
C PHE A 126 -15.61 -9.70 -13.22
N SER A 127 -14.95 -10.82 -12.95
CA SER A 127 -15.44 -11.81 -11.99
C SER A 127 -15.55 -11.24 -10.58
N GLY A 128 -14.57 -10.44 -10.14
CA GLY A 128 -14.59 -9.75 -8.85
C GLY A 128 -15.70 -8.70 -8.76
N LEU A 129 -15.93 -7.96 -9.85
CA LEU A 129 -17.01 -6.97 -9.92
C LEU A 129 -18.40 -7.63 -9.88
N THR A 130 -18.61 -8.71 -10.64
CA THR A 130 -19.85 -9.49 -10.59
C THR A 130 -20.07 -10.08 -9.21
N TYR A 131 -19.04 -10.65 -8.58
CA TYR A 131 -19.13 -11.16 -7.21
C TYR A 131 -19.50 -10.05 -6.22
N GLY A 132 -18.87 -8.88 -6.34
CA GLY A 132 -19.17 -7.70 -5.54
C GLY A 132 -20.65 -7.30 -5.63
N ILE A 133 -21.19 -7.19 -6.84
CA ILE A 133 -22.58 -6.77 -7.06
C ILE A 133 -23.58 -7.83 -6.57
N CYS A 134 -23.31 -9.12 -6.77
CA CYS A 134 -24.28 -10.17 -6.48
C CYS A 134 -24.27 -10.65 -5.03
N PHE A 135 -23.12 -10.62 -4.34
CA PHE A 135 -22.94 -11.30 -3.05
C PHE A 135 -22.56 -10.37 -1.89
N VAL A 136 -22.02 -9.18 -2.15
CA VAL A 136 -21.68 -8.24 -1.07
C VAL A 136 -22.94 -7.49 -0.68
N LYS A 137 -23.44 -7.78 0.53
CA LYS A 137 -24.60 -7.09 1.10
C LYS A 137 -24.37 -5.58 1.21
N ASP A 138 -25.41 -4.82 0.95
CA ASP A 138 -25.33 -3.36 1.02
C ASP A 138 -25.20 -2.88 2.48
N ILE A 139 -24.32 -1.91 2.72
CA ILE A 139 -24.08 -1.39 4.08
C ILE A 139 -25.38 -0.80 4.68
N ASN A 140 -26.23 -0.21 3.84
CA ASN A 140 -27.51 0.33 4.28
C ASN A 140 -28.47 -0.77 4.77
N GLU A 141 -28.45 -1.95 4.16
CA GLU A 141 -29.24 -3.09 4.63
C GLU A 141 -28.73 -3.59 6.00
N ILE A 142 -27.41 -3.60 6.19
CA ILE A 142 -26.76 -4.01 7.44
C ILE A 142 -27.03 -2.98 8.57
N GLU A 143 -27.04 -1.69 8.25
CA GLU A 143 -27.39 -0.64 9.22
C GLU A 143 -28.88 -0.67 9.59
N MET A 144 -29.78 -0.99 8.64
CA MET A 144 -31.19 -1.23 8.93
C MET A 144 -31.42 -2.48 9.79
N GLU A 145 -30.72 -3.60 9.52
CA GLU A 145 -30.74 -4.80 10.36
C GLU A 145 -30.25 -4.50 11.79
N LYS A 146 -29.36 -3.50 11.96
CA LYS A 146 -28.86 -3.02 13.26
C LYS A 146 -29.72 -1.95 13.92
N GLY A 147 -30.84 -1.56 13.32
CA GLY A 147 -31.78 -0.56 13.88
C GLY A 147 -31.26 0.88 13.87
N ILE A 148 -30.24 1.21 13.07
CA ILE A 148 -29.70 2.57 12.95
C ILE A 148 -30.61 3.36 11.99
N GLN A 149 -31.44 4.25 12.53
CA GLN A 149 -32.28 5.14 11.72
C GLN A 149 -31.42 6.22 11.04
N LYS A 150 -31.33 6.20 9.71
CA LYS A 150 -30.81 7.34 8.93
C LYS A 150 -31.95 8.32 8.65
N GLU A 151 -31.68 9.60 8.88
CA GLU A 151 -32.55 10.68 8.38
C GLU A 151 -32.70 10.55 6.86
N THR A 152 -33.95 10.61 6.40
CA THR A 152 -34.33 10.55 4.98
C THR A 152 -33.68 11.69 4.20
N LYS A 153 -32.51 11.44 3.59
CA LYS A 153 -31.89 12.39 2.67
C LYS A 153 -32.74 12.48 1.41
N GLU A 154 -33.22 13.69 1.10
CA GLU A 154 -33.86 14.02 -0.17
C GLU A 154 -32.98 13.56 -1.35
N LYS A 155 -33.63 13.02 -2.40
CA LYS A 155 -33.00 12.60 -3.66
C LYS A 155 -32.32 13.79 -4.35
N LYS A 156 -31.11 14.13 -3.95
CA LYS A 156 -30.22 14.96 -4.76
C LYS A 156 -29.66 14.15 -5.91
N ASN A 157 -29.34 14.82 -7.01
CA ASN A 157 -28.62 14.20 -8.12
C ASN A 157 -27.32 13.60 -7.58
N PHE A 158 -27.13 12.30 -7.79
CA PHE A 158 -25.99 11.53 -7.28
C PHE A 158 -24.64 12.22 -7.55
N LEU A 159 -24.45 12.82 -8.72
CA LEU A 159 -23.23 13.54 -9.09
C LEU A 159 -23.04 14.84 -8.29
N LEU A 160 -24.11 15.59 -8.02
CA LEU A 160 -24.04 16.82 -7.22
C LEU A 160 -23.82 16.52 -5.74
N ASP A 161 -24.32 15.39 -5.24
CA ASP A 161 -24.04 14.95 -3.87
C ASP A 161 -22.62 14.34 -3.77
N PHE A 162 -22.16 13.60 -4.78
CA PHE A 162 -20.81 13.01 -4.82
C PHE A 162 -19.70 14.07 -4.78
N PHE A 163 -19.86 15.18 -5.52
CA PHE A 163 -18.90 16.29 -5.53
C PHE A 163 -19.21 17.39 -4.49
N ASP A 164 -20.09 17.15 -3.52
CA ASP A 164 -20.40 18.16 -2.51
C ASP A 164 -19.22 18.34 -1.54
N ILE A 165 -18.62 19.53 -1.57
CA ILE A 165 -17.53 19.93 -0.67
C ILE A 165 -17.93 19.83 0.81
N LYS A 166 -19.24 19.82 1.11
CA LYS A 166 -19.75 19.57 2.45
C LYS A 166 -19.32 18.22 3.01
N HIS A 167 -19.20 17.18 2.18
CA HIS A 167 -18.71 15.87 2.65
C HIS A 167 -17.24 15.93 3.07
N VAL A 168 -16.43 16.70 2.35
CA VAL A 168 -15.02 16.95 2.70
C VAL A 168 -14.93 17.74 4.00
N ILE A 169 -15.71 18.82 4.13
CA ILE A 169 -15.74 19.64 5.36
C ILE A 169 -16.23 18.82 6.55
N GLN A 170 -17.24 17.96 6.37
CA GLN A 170 -17.77 17.11 7.43
C GLN A 170 -16.74 16.06 7.86
N THR A 171 -16.03 15.47 6.90
CA THR A 171 -14.93 14.54 7.16
C THR A 171 -13.80 15.21 7.97
N LEU A 172 -13.39 16.42 7.58
CA LEU A 172 -12.40 17.19 8.33
C LEU A 172 -12.92 17.58 9.73
N LYS A 173 -14.20 17.97 9.85
CA LYS A 173 -14.82 18.24 11.15
C LYS A 173 -14.82 17.03 12.06
N VAL A 174 -15.05 15.83 11.52
CA VAL A 174 -15.03 14.57 12.28
C VAL A 174 -13.60 14.20 12.70
N ALA A 175 -12.60 14.43 11.84
CA ALA A 175 -11.19 14.26 12.18
C ALA A 175 -10.76 15.13 13.36
N PHE A 176 -11.19 16.39 13.34
CA PHE A 176 -10.80 17.40 14.32
C PHE A 176 -11.88 17.63 15.40
N LYS A 177 -12.84 16.72 15.53
CA LYS A 177 -13.91 16.80 16.52
C LYS A 177 -13.32 16.67 17.91
N THR A 178 -13.55 17.67 18.75
CA THR A 178 -13.30 17.56 20.19
C THR A 178 -14.25 16.54 20.78
N GLY A 179 -13.72 15.58 21.53
CA GLY A 179 -14.46 14.53 22.21
C GLY A 179 -13.73 14.09 23.47
N GLU A 180 -14.37 13.20 24.23
CA GLU A 180 -13.79 12.61 25.44
C GLU A 180 -12.46 11.87 25.15
N HIS A 181 -11.65 11.67 26.19
CA HIS A 181 -10.37 10.95 26.12
C HIS A 181 -9.38 11.47 25.07
N ASN A 182 -9.26 12.81 24.92
CA ASN A 182 -8.30 13.45 24.00
C ASN A 182 -8.42 12.96 22.54
N ARG A 183 -9.62 12.55 22.10
CA ARG A 183 -9.85 11.93 20.79
C ARG A 183 -9.22 12.70 19.62
N ARG A 184 -9.42 14.02 19.56
CA ARG A 184 -8.86 14.88 18.50
C ARG A 184 -7.35 14.75 18.38
N THR A 185 -6.66 14.80 19.52
CA THR A 185 -5.20 14.72 19.58
C THR A 185 -4.74 13.34 19.15
N ARG A 186 -5.40 12.27 19.62
CA ARG A 186 -5.08 10.90 19.24
C ARG A 186 -5.25 10.63 17.75
N VAL A 187 -6.37 11.05 17.15
CA VAL A 187 -6.57 10.92 15.69
C VAL A 187 -5.50 11.69 14.93
N SER A 188 -5.23 12.95 15.30
CA SER A 188 -4.21 13.78 14.63
C SER A 188 -2.81 13.17 14.71
N VAL A 189 -2.44 12.64 15.88
CA VAL A 189 -1.15 11.98 16.11
C VAL A 189 -1.04 10.68 15.31
N ILE A 190 -2.12 9.89 15.22
CA ILE A 190 -2.13 8.67 14.39
C ILE A 190 -2.01 9.01 12.90
N MET A 191 -2.62 10.10 12.42
CA MET A 191 -2.44 10.55 11.03
C MET A 191 -0.96 10.85 10.71
N ILE A 192 -0.25 11.50 11.65
CA ILE A 192 1.19 11.74 11.53
C ILE A 192 1.96 10.42 11.58
N LEU A 193 1.58 9.51 12.48
CA LEU A 193 2.19 8.20 12.66
C LEU A 193 2.17 7.38 11.36
N VAL A 194 1.06 7.41 10.62
CA VAL A 194 0.93 6.76 9.30
C VAL A 194 1.98 7.30 8.33
N MET A 195 2.10 8.62 8.22
CA MET A 195 3.08 9.25 7.32
C MET A 195 4.52 8.93 7.71
N VAL A 196 4.79 8.77 9.00
CA VAL A 196 6.13 8.51 9.54
C VAL A 196 6.53 7.04 9.40
N VAL A 197 5.59 6.11 9.51
CA VAL A 197 5.86 4.66 9.40
C VAL A 197 5.86 4.19 7.94
N ILE A 198 4.83 4.57 7.18
CA ILE A 198 4.63 4.14 5.78
C ILE A 198 5.53 4.96 4.84
N GLY A 199 5.80 6.22 5.19
CA GLY A 199 6.65 7.13 4.41
C GLY A 199 7.98 6.54 3.96
N PRO A 200 8.86 6.19 4.90
CA PRO A 200 10.15 5.58 4.60
C PRO A 200 10.05 4.32 3.74
N MET A 201 9.00 3.50 3.92
CA MET A 201 8.81 2.28 3.13
C MET A 201 8.67 2.59 1.63
N HIS A 202 7.85 3.58 1.27
CA HIS A 202 7.71 4.00 -0.13
C HIS A 202 8.99 4.66 -0.67
N GLY A 203 9.67 5.45 0.17
CA GLY A 203 10.94 6.06 -0.19
C GLY A 203 12.02 5.03 -0.50
N GLU A 204 12.14 4.00 0.34
CA GLU A 204 13.07 2.88 0.18
C GLU A 204 12.75 2.07 -1.08
N MET A 205 11.49 1.71 -1.33
CA MET A 205 11.09 0.96 -2.53
C MET A 205 11.52 1.65 -3.84
N ASN A 206 11.49 2.98 -3.90
CA ASN A 206 11.89 3.73 -5.08
C ASN A 206 13.39 3.65 -5.39
N VAL A 207 14.22 3.33 -4.40
CA VAL A 207 15.68 3.43 -4.51
C VAL A 207 16.42 2.12 -4.24
N ALA A 208 15.79 1.19 -3.53
CA ALA A 208 16.38 -0.08 -3.12
C ALA A 208 16.96 -0.89 -4.28
N TYR A 209 16.27 -0.92 -5.43
CA TYR A 209 16.78 -1.60 -6.63
C TYR A 209 18.09 -1.00 -7.14
N TYR A 210 18.18 0.33 -7.21
CA TYR A 210 19.41 1.00 -7.63
C TYR A 210 20.56 0.75 -6.67
N PHE A 211 20.27 0.71 -5.37
CA PHE A 211 21.24 0.41 -4.33
C PHE A 211 21.84 -1.00 -4.50
N VAL A 212 21.00 -2.04 -4.58
CA VAL A 212 21.51 -3.43 -4.69
C VAL A 212 22.23 -3.66 -6.01
N ARG A 213 21.81 -2.98 -7.08
CA ARG A 213 22.49 -3.04 -8.37
C ARG A 213 23.87 -2.37 -8.32
N TYR A 214 23.98 -1.22 -7.66
CA TYR A 214 25.25 -0.53 -7.50
C TYR A 214 26.21 -1.27 -6.56
N LYS A 215 25.69 -1.75 -5.41
CA LYS A 215 26.51 -2.34 -4.34
C LYS A 215 26.88 -3.80 -4.58
N PHE A 216 25.94 -4.61 -5.07
CA PHE A 216 26.11 -6.05 -5.22
C PHE A 216 26.13 -6.52 -6.68
N GLY A 217 25.90 -5.62 -7.65
CA GLY A 217 25.83 -5.99 -9.06
C GLY A 217 24.61 -6.84 -9.41
N TRP A 218 23.55 -6.80 -8.59
CA TRP A 218 22.36 -7.64 -8.78
C TRP A 218 21.64 -7.37 -10.10
N SER A 219 21.18 -8.46 -10.71
CA SER A 219 20.26 -8.42 -11.85
C SER A 219 18.82 -8.17 -11.41
N SER A 220 17.92 -7.95 -12.37
CA SER A 220 16.48 -7.88 -12.09
C SER A 220 15.93 -9.17 -11.47
N ILE A 221 16.52 -10.32 -11.82
CA ILE A 221 16.12 -11.63 -11.29
C ILE A 221 16.51 -11.75 -9.81
N ASP A 222 17.74 -11.37 -9.45
CA ASP A 222 18.22 -11.43 -8.06
C ASP A 222 17.39 -10.54 -7.14
N TYR A 223 17.09 -9.32 -7.59
CA TYR A 223 16.22 -8.41 -6.86
C TYR A 223 14.79 -8.94 -6.72
N SER A 224 14.26 -9.61 -7.75
CA SER A 224 12.95 -10.24 -7.69
C SER A 224 12.92 -11.36 -6.66
N LEU A 225 13.94 -12.24 -6.64
CA LEU A 225 14.08 -13.30 -5.64
C LEU A 225 14.17 -12.75 -4.21
N PHE A 226 14.97 -11.70 -4.01
CA PHE A 226 15.05 -11.01 -2.72
C PHE A 226 13.69 -10.39 -2.34
N SER A 227 13.02 -9.72 -3.27
CA SER A 227 11.72 -9.10 -3.02
C SER A 227 10.67 -10.14 -2.61
N THR A 228 10.64 -11.29 -3.30
CA THR A 228 9.77 -12.42 -2.91
C THR A 228 10.12 -12.93 -1.52
N PHE A 229 11.41 -13.11 -1.21
CA PHE A 229 11.84 -13.52 0.13
C PHE A 229 11.40 -12.53 1.21
N GLN A 230 11.65 -11.23 1.00
CA GLN A 230 11.27 -10.17 1.92
C GLN A 230 9.75 -10.17 2.16
N PHE A 231 8.97 -10.33 1.09
CA PHE A 231 7.51 -10.33 1.19
C PHE A 231 6.98 -11.55 1.97
N VAL A 232 7.54 -12.73 1.73
CA VAL A 232 7.22 -13.94 2.49
C VAL A 232 7.61 -13.77 3.96
N ALA A 233 8.82 -13.26 4.23
CA ALA A 233 9.29 -13.00 5.59
C ALA A 233 8.38 -12.02 6.33
N HIS A 234 7.99 -10.91 5.68
CA HIS A 234 7.06 -9.92 6.25
C HIS A 234 5.67 -10.51 6.50
N THR A 235 5.18 -11.36 5.58
CA THR A 235 3.88 -12.03 5.74
C THR A 235 3.89 -12.99 6.92
N VAL A 236 4.92 -13.84 7.03
CA VAL A 236 5.11 -14.77 8.15
C VAL A 236 5.30 -14.02 9.46
N GLY A 237 6.11 -12.96 9.46
CA GLY A 237 6.36 -12.13 10.64
C GLY A 237 5.08 -11.43 11.13
N THR A 238 4.28 -10.89 10.22
CA THR A 238 2.97 -10.27 10.55
C THR A 238 2.00 -11.31 11.10
N LEU A 239 1.95 -12.49 10.49
CA LEU A 239 1.14 -13.63 10.95
C LEU A 239 1.50 -14.06 12.36
N PHE A 240 2.78 -14.31 12.58
CA PHE A 240 3.32 -14.65 13.89
C PHE A 240 2.99 -13.56 14.90
N SER A 241 3.17 -12.30 14.53
CA SER A 241 2.91 -11.16 15.40
C SER A 241 1.45 -11.11 15.87
N LEU A 242 0.49 -11.20 14.94
CA LEU A 242 -0.93 -11.20 15.27
C LEU A 242 -1.36 -12.45 16.06
N ALA A 243 -0.90 -13.64 15.65
CA ALA A 243 -1.28 -14.88 16.32
C ALA A 243 -0.69 -14.97 17.74
N PHE A 244 0.58 -14.60 17.91
CA PHE A 244 1.30 -14.72 19.16
C PHE A 244 0.99 -13.57 20.12
N PHE A 245 1.20 -12.31 19.71
CA PHE A 245 1.07 -11.19 20.62
C PHE A 245 -0.39 -10.83 20.94
N THR A 246 -1.30 -10.93 19.97
CA THR A 246 -2.71 -10.59 20.21
C THR A 246 -3.46 -11.71 20.91
N LYS A 247 -3.32 -12.97 20.46
CA LYS A 247 -4.12 -14.09 21.00
C LYS A 247 -3.51 -14.72 22.24
N PHE A 248 -2.18 -14.90 22.27
CA PHE A 248 -1.51 -15.60 23.38
C PHE A 248 -1.16 -14.64 24.50
N LEU A 249 -0.53 -13.51 24.18
CA LEU A 249 -0.06 -12.54 25.17
C LEU A 249 -1.07 -11.41 25.47
N LYS A 250 -2.17 -11.29 24.71
CA LYS A 250 -3.21 -10.24 24.85
C LYS A 250 -2.62 -8.83 24.95
N VAL A 251 -1.57 -8.59 24.18
CA VAL A 251 -0.84 -7.32 24.19
C VAL A 251 -1.65 -6.25 23.47
N ASP A 252 -1.54 -5.01 23.96
CA ASP A 252 -2.16 -3.85 23.37
C ASP A 252 -1.63 -3.54 21.95
N ASP A 253 -2.51 -3.02 21.08
CA ASP A 253 -2.18 -2.65 19.69
C ASP A 253 -1.03 -1.62 19.63
N THR A 254 -0.93 -0.73 20.63
CA THR A 254 0.15 0.27 20.69
C THR A 254 1.53 -0.36 20.89
N VAL A 255 1.63 -1.46 21.65
CA VAL A 255 2.89 -2.19 21.86
C VAL A 255 3.31 -2.94 20.60
N LEU A 256 2.35 -3.51 19.86
CA LEU A 256 2.62 -4.09 18.55
C LEU A 256 3.23 -3.06 17.58
N GLY A 257 2.72 -1.84 17.62
CA GLY A 257 3.29 -0.71 16.87
C GLY A 257 4.73 -0.35 17.29
N MET A 258 5.04 -0.40 18.60
CA MET A 258 6.40 -0.18 19.09
C MET A 258 7.37 -1.27 18.61
N LEU A 259 7.00 -2.55 18.74
CA LEU A 259 7.81 -3.69 18.31
C LEU A 259 8.08 -3.64 16.81
N SER A 260 7.06 -3.31 16.03
CA SER A 260 7.14 -3.19 14.58
C SER A 260 8.04 -2.02 14.15
N SER A 261 7.90 -0.85 14.78
CA SER A 261 8.77 0.30 14.52
C SER A 261 10.23 0.03 14.91
N GLY A 262 10.45 -0.67 16.03
CA GLY A 262 11.78 -1.10 16.45
C GLY A 262 12.42 -2.08 15.47
N SER A 263 11.67 -3.08 15.01
CA SER A 263 12.07 -4.02 13.96
C SER A 263 12.48 -3.31 12.67
N LYS A 264 11.74 -2.27 12.26
CA LYS A 264 12.10 -1.43 11.10
C LYS A 264 13.41 -0.68 11.30
N ILE A 265 13.65 -0.07 12.46
CA ILE A 265 14.91 0.63 12.75
C ILE A 265 16.09 -0.35 12.74
N ILE A 266 15.93 -1.53 13.32
CA ILE A 266 16.97 -2.56 13.30
C ILE A 266 17.21 -3.04 11.87
N GLY A 267 16.16 -3.34 11.10
CA GLY A 267 16.26 -3.73 9.69
C GLY A 267 17.00 -2.68 8.84
N ALA A 268 16.67 -1.40 9.04
CA ALA A 268 17.35 -0.28 8.39
C ALA A 268 18.87 -0.25 8.66
N LEU A 269 19.31 -0.59 9.88
CA LEU A 269 20.74 -0.71 10.21
C LEU A 269 21.40 -1.88 9.46
N PHE A 270 20.73 -3.04 9.42
CA PHE A 270 21.22 -4.19 8.66
C PHE A 270 21.38 -3.85 7.17
N TYR A 271 20.38 -3.21 6.56
CA TYR A 271 20.43 -2.81 5.16
C TYR A 271 21.49 -1.75 4.87
N ALA A 272 21.57 -0.71 5.70
CA ALA A 272 22.53 0.38 5.52
C ALA A 272 23.98 -0.13 5.52
N PHE A 273 24.30 -1.01 6.48
CA PHE A 273 25.66 -1.50 6.67
C PHE A 273 25.96 -2.84 6.00
N ALA A 274 25.02 -3.43 5.24
CA ALA A 274 25.17 -4.77 4.66
C ALA A 274 26.45 -4.91 3.81
N PRO A 275 27.49 -5.65 4.25
CA PRO A 275 28.71 -5.85 3.46
C PRO A 275 28.50 -6.88 2.35
N THR A 276 27.55 -7.79 2.51
CA THR A 276 27.28 -8.89 1.58
C THR A 276 25.78 -9.04 1.33
N PRO A 277 25.38 -9.68 0.21
CA PRO A 277 23.99 -10.09 -0.06
C PRO A 277 23.33 -10.78 1.13
N TYR A 278 24.01 -11.72 1.80
CA TYR A 278 23.44 -12.45 2.94
C TYR A 278 23.08 -11.55 4.11
N PHE A 279 23.88 -10.51 4.39
CA PHE A 279 23.53 -9.50 5.39
C PHE A 279 22.29 -8.68 4.99
N TYR A 280 22.10 -8.44 3.70
CA TYR A 280 20.91 -7.79 3.17
C TYR A 280 19.67 -8.68 3.37
N TYR A 281 19.76 -9.99 3.08
CA TYR A 281 18.69 -10.95 3.41
C TYR A 281 18.38 -11.03 4.92
N ALA A 282 19.41 -10.94 5.78
CA ALA A 282 19.21 -10.88 7.23
C ALA A 282 18.45 -9.61 7.65
N GLY A 283 18.62 -8.49 6.95
CA GLY A 283 17.83 -7.28 7.15
C GLY A 283 16.33 -7.50 6.96
N ALA A 284 15.92 -8.28 5.94
CA ALA A 284 14.52 -8.62 5.71
C ALA A 284 13.92 -9.47 6.84
N ILE A 285 14.73 -10.34 7.44
CA ILE A 285 14.33 -11.10 8.63
C ILE A 285 14.21 -10.16 9.83
N ALA A 286 15.18 -9.25 10.03
CA ALA A 286 15.15 -8.28 11.12
C ALA A 286 13.94 -7.32 11.02
N GLU A 287 13.49 -7.01 9.81
CA GLU A 287 12.32 -6.16 9.52
C GLU A 287 10.98 -6.92 9.43
N MET A 288 10.95 -8.24 9.68
CA MET A 288 9.75 -9.07 9.42
C MET A 288 8.45 -8.60 10.11
N LEU A 289 8.56 -7.83 11.21
CA LEU A 289 7.42 -7.34 11.98
C LEU A 289 6.85 -6.01 11.47
N ASN A 290 7.46 -5.37 10.47
CA ASN A 290 7.08 -4.04 9.98
C ASN A 290 5.60 -3.99 9.50
N GLY A 291 5.09 -5.07 8.90
CA GLY A 291 3.68 -5.16 8.48
C GLY A 291 2.66 -5.02 9.62
N THR A 292 3.07 -5.27 10.87
CA THR A 292 2.17 -5.19 12.04
C THR A 292 1.76 -3.75 12.37
N SER A 293 2.65 -2.76 12.19
CA SER A 293 2.34 -1.35 12.50
C SER A 293 1.15 -0.83 11.70
N PHE A 294 1.03 -1.21 10.42
CA PHE A 294 -0.10 -0.81 9.58
C PHE A 294 -1.44 -1.30 10.15
N ILE A 295 -1.48 -2.55 10.58
CA ILE A 295 -2.67 -3.19 11.16
C ILE A 295 -2.99 -2.59 12.52
N ALA A 296 -1.98 -2.37 13.36
CA ALA A 296 -2.12 -1.75 14.67
C ALA A 296 -2.73 -0.34 14.59
N MET A 297 -2.22 0.52 13.71
CA MET A 297 -2.74 1.89 13.53
C MET A 297 -4.22 1.90 13.12
N ARG A 298 -4.60 1.07 12.14
CA ARG A 298 -6.00 0.94 11.70
C ARG A 298 -6.88 0.37 12.81
N SER A 299 -6.38 -0.60 13.58
CA SER A 299 -7.08 -1.17 14.73
C SER A 299 -7.35 -0.12 15.82
N ILE A 300 -6.34 0.65 16.23
CA ILE A 300 -6.47 1.72 17.25
C ILE A 300 -7.52 2.75 16.82
N VAL A 301 -7.44 3.24 15.59
CA VAL A 301 -8.43 4.21 15.08
C VAL A 301 -9.83 3.62 15.04
N SER A 302 -9.95 2.34 14.68
CA SER A 302 -11.24 1.69 14.64
C SER A 302 -11.91 1.55 16.02
N LYS A 303 -11.11 1.50 17.09
CA LYS A 303 -11.58 1.45 18.49
C LYS A 303 -11.81 2.85 19.07
N LEU A 304 -11.11 3.86 18.57
CA LEU A 304 -11.21 5.25 19.02
C LEU A 304 -12.42 5.99 18.44
N VAL A 305 -12.93 5.54 17.29
CA VAL A 305 -13.92 6.26 16.50
C VAL A 305 -15.16 5.39 16.33
N PRO A 306 -16.37 5.92 16.53
CA PRO A 306 -17.59 5.14 16.38
C PRO A 306 -17.78 4.69 14.93
N SER A 307 -18.45 3.55 14.74
CA SER A 307 -18.54 2.88 13.43
C SER A 307 -19.15 3.75 12.32
N ASN A 308 -19.99 4.73 12.66
CA ASN A 308 -20.58 5.69 11.73
C ASN A 308 -19.58 6.76 11.20
N GLU A 309 -18.52 7.03 11.95
CA GLU A 309 -17.48 8.01 11.61
C GLU A 309 -16.23 7.34 11.00
N LEU A 310 -16.14 6.00 11.00
CA LEU A 310 -14.98 5.25 10.51
C LEU A 310 -14.70 5.42 9.03
N GLY A 311 -15.73 5.47 8.18
CA GLY A 311 -15.54 5.70 6.74
C GLY A 311 -14.87 7.05 6.46
N GLN A 312 -15.22 8.08 7.24
CA GLN A 312 -14.64 9.42 7.13
C GLN A 312 -13.19 9.47 7.62
N ILE A 313 -12.86 8.75 8.69
CA ILE A 313 -11.45 8.68 9.12
C ILE A 313 -10.62 7.82 8.16
N ASN A 314 -11.15 6.71 7.66
CA ASN A 314 -10.46 5.87 6.67
C ASN A 314 -10.19 6.60 5.36
N SER A 315 -11.05 7.52 4.93
CA SER A 315 -10.80 8.35 3.76
C SER A 315 -9.64 9.34 4.00
N LEU A 316 -9.51 9.90 5.20
CA LEU A 316 -8.36 10.75 5.56
C LEU A 316 -7.05 9.97 5.55
N PHE A 317 -7.05 8.72 6.02
CA PHE A 317 -5.89 7.83 5.86
C PHE A 317 -5.53 7.65 4.38
N GLY A 318 -6.52 7.41 3.51
CA GLY A 318 -6.29 7.30 2.07
C GLY A 318 -5.66 8.56 1.48
N VAL A 319 -6.09 9.75 1.91
CA VAL A 319 -5.48 11.02 1.51
C VAL A 319 -4.04 11.13 2.02
N ALA A 320 -3.78 10.80 3.28
CA ALA A 320 -2.44 10.83 3.86
C ALA A 320 -1.49 9.85 3.15
N GLU A 321 -1.95 8.64 2.86
CA GLU A 321 -1.21 7.61 2.13
C GLU A 321 -0.93 8.00 0.67
N ALA A 322 -1.85 8.73 0.02
CA ALA A 322 -1.63 9.25 -1.33
C ALA A 322 -0.57 10.37 -1.40
N ILE A 323 -0.40 11.15 -0.32
CA ILE A 323 0.61 12.21 -0.24
C ILE A 323 2.01 11.65 -0.01
N ILE A 324 2.13 10.50 0.67
CA ILE A 324 3.41 9.87 1.01
C ILE A 324 4.34 9.71 -0.19
N PRO A 325 3.98 9.03 -1.29
CA PRO A 325 4.91 8.81 -2.41
C PRO A 325 5.32 10.11 -3.09
N LEU A 326 4.46 11.14 -3.08
CA LEU A 326 4.75 12.47 -3.64
C LEU A 326 5.86 13.19 -2.87
N VAL A 327 5.93 13.00 -1.55
CA VAL A 327 6.96 13.63 -0.68
C VAL A 327 8.20 12.75 -0.58
N TYR A 328 8.00 11.47 -0.23
CA TYR A 328 9.10 10.55 0.08
C TYR A 328 9.86 10.10 -1.16
N GLY A 329 9.20 9.97 -2.32
CA GLY A 329 9.87 9.57 -3.55
C GLY A 329 10.98 10.52 -3.98
N PRO A 330 10.69 11.80 -4.24
CA PRO A 330 11.71 12.80 -4.58
C PRO A 330 12.75 13.00 -3.47
N LEU A 331 12.34 12.94 -2.20
CA LEU A 331 13.23 13.05 -1.04
C LEU A 331 14.30 11.95 -1.06
N TYR A 332 13.88 10.69 -1.16
CA TYR A 332 14.79 9.54 -1.14
C TYR A 332 15.67 9.50 -2.39
N SER A 333 15.10 9.78 -3.57
CA SER A 333 15.88 9.87 -4.82
C SER A 333 16.97 10.93 -4.73
N LYS A 334 16.69 12.10 -4.14
CA LYS A 334 17.68 13.18 -3.96
C LYS A 334 18.75 12.82 -2.93
N ILE A 335 18.36 12.19 -1.83
CA ILE A 335 19.31 11.72 -0.80
C ILE A 335 20.26 10.69 -1.41
N TYR A 336 19.72 9.70 -2.11
CA TYR A 336 20.53 8.67 -2.75
C TYR A 336 21.46 9.23 -3.83
N ALA A 337 20.95 10.10 -4.71
CA ALA A 337 21.79 10.73 -5.73
C ALA A 337 22.99 11.49 -5.13
N LYS A 338 22.84 12.05 -3.92
CA LYS A 338 23.95 12.74 -3.21
C LYS A 338 24.86 11.81 -2.42
N THR A 339 24.38 10.62 -2.04
CA THR A 339 25.08 9.73 -1.10
C THR A 339 25.64 8.47 -1.75
N ILE A 340 25.29 8.19 -3.01
CA ILE A 340 25.70 6.97 -3.72
C ILE A 340 27.22 6.79 -3.77
N GLU A 341 28.01 7.85 -3.92
CA GLU A 341 29.48 7.74 -3.99
C GLU A 341 30.15 7.65 -2.61
N THR A 342 29.56 8.26 -1.58
CA THR A 342 30.16 8.30 -0.23
C THR A 342 29.67 7.17 0.67
N PHE A 343 28.35 6.97 0.72
CA PHE A 343 27.70 5.94 1.52
C PHE A 343 26.34 5.56 0.91
N PRO A 344 26.30 4.57 -0.01
CA PRO A 344 25.08 4.19 -0.71
C PRO A 344 23.92 3.77 0.21
N GLY A 345 24.23 3.28 1.41
CA GLY A 345 23.23 2.85 2.41
C GLY A 345 22.61 3.98 3.24
N ALA A 346 22.98 5.24 3.00
CA ALA A 346 22.54 6.37 3.81
C ALA A 346 21.01 6.54 3.84
N PHE A 347 20.32 6.24 2.74
CA PHE A 347 18.87 6.41 2.68
C PHE A 347 18.11 5.46 3.62
N PHE A 348 18.64 4.26 3.90
CA PHE A 348 18.08 3.37 4.92
C PHE A 348 18.21 3.95 6.32
N LEU A 349 19.35 4.58 6.64
CA LEU A 349 19.52 5.27 7.93
C LEU A 349 18.54 6.44 8.07
N VAL A 350 18.29 7.18 6.99
CA VAL A 350 17.26 8.22 6.97
C VAL A 350 15.89 7.61 7.25
N GLY A 351 15.58 6.46 6.68
CA GLY A 351 14.34 5.73 6.97
C GLY A 351 14.20 5.32 8.43
N GLY A 352 15.27 4.79 9.03
CA GLY A 352 15.32 4.48 10.46
C GLY A 352 15.13 5.71 11.36
N VAL A 353 15.83 6.81 11.06
CA VAL A 353 15.73 8.08 11.82
C VAL A 353 14.35 8.68 11.68
N LEU A 354 13.79 8.71 10.47
CA LEU A 354 12.42 9.19 10.24
C LEU A 354 11.41 8.32 10.97
N THR A 355 11.64 7.01 11.11
CA THR A 355 10.75 6.10 11.85
C THR A 355 10.86 6.24 13.37
N ALA A 356 11.99 6.73 13.92
CA ALA A 356 12.22 6.78 15.36
C ALA A 356 11.15 7.57 16.18
N PRO A 357 10.64 8.73 15.72
CA PRO A 357 9.51 9.41 16.37
C PRO A 357 8.24 8.56 16.50
N ALA A 358 8.05 7.55 15.64
CA ALA A 358 6.89 6.65 15.73
C ALA A 358 6.87 5.89 17.06
N ILE A 359 8.03 5.47 17.58
CA ILE A 359 8.13 4.78 18.87
C ILE A 359 7.65 5.70 20.00
N ILE A 360 8.08 6.97 19.99
CA ILE A 360 7.66 7.96 21.01
C ILE A 360 6.14 8.17 20.97
N ILE A 361 5.59 8.26 19.75
CA ILE A 361 4.15 8.40 19.55
C ILE A 361 3.39 7.16 20.08
N PHE A 362 3.85 5.95 19.77
CA PHE A 362 3.22 4.73 20.27
C PHE A 362 3.31 4.61 21.80
N ILE A 363 4.43 5.01 22.41
CA ILE A 363 4.57 5.09 23.87
C ILE A 363 3.55 6.06 24.47
N TRP A 364 3.40 7.24 23.86
CA TRP A 364 2.42 8.23 24.32
C TRP A 364 0.97 7.71 24.20
N LEU A 365 0.63 7.08 23.08
CA LEU A 365 -0.68 6.44 22.88
C LEU A 365 -0.93 5.32 23.89
N TYR A 366 0.09 4.54 24.25
CA TYR A 366 -0.01 3.49 25.28
C TYR A 366 -0.35 4.08 26.64
N PHE A 367 0.34 5.14 27.06
CA PHE A 367 0.07 5.79 28.36
C PHE A 367 -1.33 6.42 28.40
N GLU A 368 -1.74 7.07 27.32
CA GLU A 368 -3.09 7.63 27.20
C GLU A 368 -4.16 6.53 27.29
N HIS A 369 -3.98 5.40 26.59
CA HIS A 369 -4.92 4.28 26.69
C HIS A 369 -4.97 3.63 28.08
N GLN A 370 -3.84 3.59 28.80
CA GLN A 370 -3.79 3.11 30.19
C GLN A 370 -4.47 4.07 31.18
N LYS A 371 -4.52 5.37 30.89
CA LYS A 371 -5.26 6.34 31.72
C LYS A 371 -6.76 6.10 31.61
N ASP A 372 -7.28 5.96 30.39
CA ASP A 372 -8.71 5.69 30.17
C ASP A 372 -9.17 4.42 30.91
N LYS A 373 -8.38 3.33 30.82
CA LYS A 373 -8.65 2.07 31.55
C LYS A 373 -8.68 2.21 33.07
N LYS A 374 -8.04 3.25 33.62
CA LYS A 374 -8.04 3.54 35.06
C LYS A 374 -9.18 4.47 35.46
N GLU A 375 -9.64 5.33 34.54
CA GLU A 375 -10.78 6.23 34.76
C GLU A 375 -12.13 5.48 34.62
N GLU A 376 -12.16 4.40 33.84
CA GLU A 376 -13.34 3.52 33.69
C GLU A 376 -13.53 2.48 34.82
N LYS A 377 -12.52 2.31 35.70
CA LYS A 377 -12.56 1.38 36.85
C LYS A 377 -12.85 2.12 38.14
#